data_AF-A0A920INA2-F1
#
_entry.id   AF-A0A920INA2-F1
#
_cell.length_a   1.000
_cell.length_b   1.000
_cell.length_c   1.000
_cell.angle_alpha   90.00
_cell.angle_beta   90.00
_cell.angle_gamma   90.00
#
_symmetry.space_group_name_H-M   'P 1'
#
loop_
_entity.id
_entity.type
_entity.pdbx_description
1 polymer ?
#
loop_
_entity_poly.entity_id
_entity_poly.type
_entity_poly.pdbx_seq_one_letter_code
_entity_poly.pdbx_strand_id
1 'polypeptide(L)'
;MLDDQGYITEATTSNIWILKKNTLITTPLTSNILPGVTRKKLIELAKTLNIQVCEEKFKESDVYKADNVFITNSSAIILEANKLNGKKLKVSNNKILKNIKSEMLKVINHE
;
A
#
# COMPACT_ATOMS: atom_id res chain seq x y z
N MET A 1 -2.16 12.38 -1.42
CA MET A 1 -1.77 13.66 -0.80
C MET A 1 -0.25 13.70 -0.71
N LEU A 2 0.32 14.90 -0.64
CA LEU A 2 1.75 15.13 -0.52
C LEU A 2 2.03 15.91 0.76
N ASP A 3 3.19 15.68 1.38
CA ASP A 3 3.73 16.57 2.41
C ASP A 3 4.34 17.84 1.78
N ASP A 4 4.81 18.76 2.62
CA ASP A 4 5.47 20.01 2.25
C ASP A 4 6.75 19.82 1.42
N GLN A 5 7.35 18.63 1.50
CA GLN A 5 8.54 18.23 0.76
C GLN A 5 8.22 17.46 -0.54
N GLY A 6 6.93 17.27 -0.86
CA GLY A 6 6.46 16.58 -2.05
C GLY A 6 6.55 15.05 -1.98
N TYR A 7 6.67 14.47 -0.79
CA TYR A 7 6.56 13.03 -0.58
C TYR A 7 5.11 12.60 -0.40
N ILE A 8 4.80 11.40 -0.86
CA ILE A 8 3.49 10.79 -0.70
C ILE A 8 3.23 10.51 0.78
N THR A 9 2.05 10.90 1.25
CA THR A 9 1.58 10.58 2.61
C THR A 9 0.51 9.49 2.57
N GLU A 10 -0.71 9.87 2.19
CA GLU A 10 -1.88 8.99 2.12
C GLU A 10 -2.89 9.46 1.05
N ALA A 11 -3.96 8.70 0.87
CA ALA A 11 -5.15 9.12 0.15
C ALA A 11 -6.21 9.61 1.15
N THR A 12 -7.25 10.30 0.65
CA THR A 12 -8.25 11.01 1.46
C THR A 12 -8.81 10.21 2.64
N THR A 13 -9.03 8.91 2.47
CA THR A 13 -9.58 8.02 3.50
C THR A 13 -8.83 6.70 3.58
N SER A 14 -7.56 6.64 3.13
CA SER A 14 -6.84 5.37 2.97
C SER A 14 -5.33 5.55 2.98
N ASN A 15 -4.59 4.60 3.54
CA ASN A 15 -3.13 4.58 3.37
C ASN A 15 -2.77 4.07 1.98
N ILE A 16 -1.65 4.55 1.44
CA ILE A 16 -1.15 4.20 0.10
C ILE A 16 0.10 3.34 0.18
N TRP A 17 0.21 2.44 -0.80
CA TRP A 17 1.26 1.44 -0.90
C TRP A 17 1.75 1.34 -2.33
N ILE A 18 3.04 1.06 -2.46
CA ILE A 18 3.63 0.58 -3.72
C ILE A 18 4.25 -0.79 -3.49
N LEU A 19 4.10 -1.68 -4.46
CA LEU A 19 4.83 -2.93 -4.53
C LEU A 19 5.92 -2.78 -5.57
N LYS A 20 7.18 -2.97 -5.18
CA LYS A 20 8.32 -2.81 -6.07
C LYS A 20 9.34 -3.89 -5.76
N LYS A 21 9.71 -4.71 -6.76
CA LYS A 21 10.67 -5.80 -6.60
C LYS A 21 10.38 -6.66 -5.36
N ASN A 22 9.14 -7.13 -5.24
CA ASN A 22 8.67 -7.97 -4.13
C ASN A 22 8.65 -7.33 -2.73
N THR A 23 8.93 -6.03 -2.62
CA THR A 23 8.87 -5.29 -1.35
C THR A 23 7.62 -4.42 -1.33
N LEU A 24 6.84 -4.52 -0.24
CA LEU A 24 5.75 -3.60 0.04
C LEU A 24 6.33 -2.34 0.68
N ILE A 25 6.03 -1.18 0.12
CA ILE A 25 6.52 0.10 0.60
C ILE A 25 5.32 0.98 0.95
N THR A 26 5.33 1.57 2.13
CA THR A 26 4.36 2.58 2.55
C THR A 26 5.07 3.69 3.32
N THR A 27 4.45 4.87 3.41
CA THR A 27 5.04 6.00 4.12
C THR A 27 5.11 5.69 5.64
N PRO A 28 6.22 6.03 6.32
CA PRO A 28 6.32 5.88 7.77
C PRO A 28 5.24 6.67 8.50
N LEU A 29 4.84 6.21 9.68
CA LEU A 29 3.96 7.00 10.53
C LEU A 29 4.66 8.29 10.96
N THR A 30 4.05 9.41 10.59
CA THR A 30 4.46 10.78 10.91
C THR A 30 3.20 11.59 11.25
N SER A 31 3.33 12.87 11.57
CA SER A 31 2.17 13.75 11.83
C SER A 31 1.23 13.93 10.62
N ASN A 32 1.67 13.58 9.41
CA ASN A 32 0.98 13.88 8.16
C ASN A 32 0.28 12.66 7.54
N ILE A 33 0.11 11.57 8.30
CA ILE A 33 -0.52 10.33 7.86
C ILE A 33 -1.34 9.71 8.99
N LEU A 34 -2.52 9.19 8.68
CA LEU A 34 -3.35 8.49 9.64
C LEU A 34 -2.75 7.11 9.96
N PRO A 35 -2.63 6.72 11.24
CA PRO A 35 -2.21 5.37 11.63
C PRO A 35 -3.35 4.36 11.41
N GLY A 36 -3.64 4.06 10.14
CA GLY A 36 -4.77 3.22 9.75
C GLY A 36 -4.71 1.80 10.31
N VAL A 37 -5.83 1.31 10.84
CA VAL A 37 -5.96 -0.04 11.41
C VAL A 37 -5.70 -1.12 10.35
N THR A 38 -6.25 -0.97 9.14
CA THR A 38 -6.00 -1.93 8.03
C THR A 38 -4.53 -1.93 7.61
N ARG A 39 -3.86 -0.76 7.62
CA ARG A 39 -2.41 -0.66 7.38
C ARG A 39 -1.65 -1.46 8.42
N LYS A 40 -1.95 -1.27 9.71
CA LYS A 40 -1.30 -1.99 10.81
C LYS A 40 -1.45 -3.52 10.64
N LYS A 41 -2.68 -4.00 10.41
CA LYS A 41 -2.95 -5.43 10.18
C LYS A 41 -2.20 -5.97 8.96
N LEU A 42 -2.11 -5.19 7.88
CA LEU A 42 -1.35 -5.59 6.69
C LEU A 42 0.15 -5.75 6.97
N ILE A 43 0.75 -4.85 7.77
CA ILE A 43 2.16 -4.95 8.18
C ILE A 43 2.37 -6.20 9.03
N GLU A 44 1.48 -6.47 9.99
CA GLU A 44 1.55 -7.65 10.86
C GLU A 44 1.43 -8.94 10.06
N LEU A 45 0.46 -9.02 9.13
CA LEU A 45 0.28 -10.16 8.25
C LEU A 45 1.46 -10.34 7.28
N ALA A 46 2.01 -9.26 6.74
CA ALA A 46 3.18 -9.34 5.88
C ALA A 46 4.36 -9.98 6.61
N LYS A 47 4.56 -9.66 7.90
CA LYS A 47 5.60 -10.28 8.74
C LYS A 47 5.38 -11.78 8.91
N THR A 48 4.16 -12.23 9.18
CA THR A 48 3.87 -13.67 9.35
C THR A 48 4.05 -14.46 8.05
N LEU A 49 3.82 -13.82 6.90
CA LEU A 49 4.02 -14.39 5.57
C LEU A 49 5.45 -14.26 5.03
N ASN A 50 6.40 -13.73 5.82
CA ASN A 50 7.76 -13.42 5.39
C ASN A 50 7.83 -12.50 4.14
N ILE A 51 6.87 -11.58 4.02
CA ILE A 51 6.84 -10.56 2.96
C ILE A 51 7.56 -9.31 3.48
N GLN A 52 8.54 -8.82 2.71
CA GLN A 52 9.29 -7.63 3.08
C GLN A 52 8.38 -6.39 3.04
N VAL A 53 8.38 -5.64 4.15
CA VAL A 53 7.75 -4.33 4.27
C VAL A 53 8.81 -3.29 4.59
N CYS A 54 8.84 -2.21 3.83
CA CYS A 54 9.66 -1.04 4.10
C CYS A 54 8.75 0.16 4.36
N GLU A 55 8.89 0.73 5.55
CA GLU A 55 8.30 2.04 5.86
C GLU A 55 9.31 3.11 5.40
N GLU A 56 9.09 3.70 4.23
CA GLU A 56 10.01 4.66 3.60
C GLU A 56 9.23 5.76 2.87
N LYS A 57 9.75 6.99 2.89
CA LYS A 57 9.16 8.09 2.11
C LYS A 57 9.40 7.86 0.62
N PHE A 58 8.39 8.05 -0.22
CA PHE A 58 8.50 7.92 -1.68
C PHE A 58 7.78 9.07 -2.40
N LYS A 59 8.19 9.35 -3.64
CA LYS A 59 7.62 10.43 -4.47
C LYS A 59 6.72 9.87 -5.56
N GLU A 60 6.01 10.75 -6.26
CA GLU A 60 5.17 10.38 -7.40
C GLU A 60 5.95 9.58 -8.47
N SER A 61 7.22 9.91 -8.68
CA SER A 61 8.11 9.16 -9.60
C SER A 61 8.28 7.68 -9.23
N ASP A 62 8.19 7.34 -7.95
CA ASP A 62 8.28 5.95 -7.49
C ASP A 62 6.99 5.19 -7.72
N VAL A 63 5.84 5.88 -7.62
CA VAL A 63 4.52 5.35 -7.94
C VAL A 63 4.46 4.88 -9.41
N TYR A 64 4.98 5.70 -10.34
CA TYR A 64 5.05 5.31 -11.75
C TYR A 64 6.02 4.15 -12.04
N LYS A 65 7.01 3.92 -11.17
CA LYS A 65 8.01 2.85 -11.30
C LYS A 65 7.63 1.56 -10.55
N ALA A 66 6.53 1.58 -9.80
CA ALA A 66 6.08 0.44 -9.04
C ALA A 66 5.54 -0.68 -9.93
N ASP A 67 5.57 -1.92 -9.45
CA ASP A 67 4.94 -3.08 -10.10
C ASP A 67 3.42 -3.05 -9.93
N ASN A 68 2.96 -2.61 -8.76
CA ASN A 68 1.57 -2.33 -8.44
C ASN A 68 1.50 -1.15 -7.46
N VAL A 69 0.38 -0.43 -7.48
CA VAL A 69 0.06 0.63 -6.51
C VAL A 69 -1.30 0.29 -5.94
N PHE A 70 -1.48 0.40 -4.64
CA PHE A 70 -2.76 0.09 -4.01
C PHE A 70 -2.99 0.93 -2.76
N ILE A 71 -4.23 0.96 -2.30
CA ILE A 71 -4.65 1.61 -1.06
C ILE A 71 -5.27 0.61 -0.10
N THR A 72 -5.20 0.93 1.19
CA THR A 72 -5.82 0.16 2.27
C THR A 72 -6.75 1.02 3.10
N ASN A 73 -7.96 0.54 3.34
CA ASN A 73 -8.93 1.12 4.27
C ASN A 73 -9.87 0.03 4.81
N SER A 74 -10.81 0.39 5.69
CA SER A 74 -11.74 -0.57 6.32
C SER A 74 -12.78 -1.14 5.35
N SER A 75 -13.14 -0.43 4.28
CA SER A 75 -14.21 -0.85 3.37
C SER A 75 -13.73 -1.75 2.23
N ALA A 76 -12.57 -1.44 1.65
CA ALA A 76 -12.04 -2.10 0.45
C ALA A 76 -10.83 -3.01 0.75
N ILE A 77 -10.27 -2.92 1.96
CA ILE A 77 -9.13 -3.70 2.48
C ILE A 77 -7.84 -3.49 1.68
N ILE A 78 -7.78 -3.97 0.43
CA ILE A 78 -6.74 -3.74 -0.56
C ILE A 78 -7.40 -3.45 -1.91
N LEU A 79 -7.26 -2.22 -2.40
CA LEU A 79 -7.75 -1.79 -3.71
C LEU A 79 -6.59 -1.30 -4.59
N GLU A 80 -6.38 -1.95 -5.73
CA GLU A 80 -5.34 -1.57 -6.68
C GLU A 80 -5.72 -0.32 -7.48
N ALA A 81 -4.74 0.56 -7.65
CA ALA A 81 -4.83 1.74 -8.51
C ALA A 81 -4.26 1.40 -9.89
N ASN A 82 -5.01 1.75 -10.95
CA ASN A 82 -4.60 1.52 -12.34
C ASN A 82 -4.22 2.82 -13.08
N LYS A 83 -4.40 3.97 -12.45
CA LYS A 83 -4.19 5.28 -13.06
C LYS A 83 -3.87 6.33 -12.00
N LEU A 84 -2.96 7.23 -12.31
CA LEU A 84 -2.65 8.44 -11.54
C LEU A 84 -2.49 9.61 -12.50
N ASN A 85 -3.12 10.76 -12.24
CA ASN A 85 -2.97 11.98 -13.04
C ASN A 85 -3.13 11.76 -14.55
N GLY A 86 -4.14 11.00 -14.97
CA GLY A 86 -4.34 10.72 -16.40
C GLY A 86 -3.49 9.57 -16.97
N LYS A 87 -2.41 9.17 -16.29
CA LYS A 87 -1.44 8.19 -16.77
C LYS A 87 -1.71 6.81 -16.18
N LYS A 88 -1.59 5.76 -17.01
CA LYS A 88 -1.74 4.38 -16.56
C LYS A 88 -0.60 3.99 -15.62
N LEU A 89 -0.95 3.31 -14.54
CA LEU A 89 -0.01 2.65 -13.65
C LEU A 89 0.18 1.19 -14.07
N LYS A 90 1.31 0.60 -13.70
CA LYS A 90 1.54 -0.82 -13.90
C LYS A 90 0.63 -1.62 -12.97
N VAL A 91 -0.02 -2.63 -13.52
CA VAL A 91 -0.84 -3.60 -12.78
C VAL A 91 -0.28 -4.98 -13.10
N SER A 92 0.85 -5.29 -12.48
CA SER A 92 1.48 -6.59 -12.67
C SER A 92 0.67 -7.70 -12.03
N ASN A 93 0.67 -8.88 -12.67
CA ASN A 93 0.19 -10.11 -12.06
C ASN A 93 1.17 -10.60 -10.96
N ASN A 94 1.24 -9.87 -9.84
CA ASN A 94 2.19 -10.15 -8.77
C ASN A 94 1.62 -11.15 -7.75
N LYS A 95 2.32 -12.27 -7.56
CA LYS A 95 1.91 -13.34 -6.64
C LYS A 95 1.87 -12.88 -5.17
N ILE A 96 2.76 -11.98 -4.76
CA ILE A 96 2.80 -11.44 -3.39
C ILE A 96 1.55 -10.64 -3.11
N LEU A 97 1.17 -9.73 -4.01
CA LEU A 97 -0.04 -8.92 -3.84
C LEU A 97 -1.30 -9.79 -3.81
N LYS A 98 -1.37 -10.80 -4.68
CA LYS A 98 -2.48 -11.77 -4.68
C LYS A 98 -2.55 -12.57 -3.38
N ASN A 99 -1.42 -13.07 -2.91
CA ASN A 99 -1.33 -13.84 -1.67
C ASN A 99 -1.78 -13.02 -0.47
N ILE A 100 -1.14 -11.85 -0.25
CA ILE A 100 -1.45 -11.03 0.92
C ILE A 100 -2.88 -10.49 0.89
N LYS A 101 -3.44 -10.20 -0.30
CA LYS A 101 -4.85 -9.84 -0.44
C LYS A 101 -5.78 -10.98 -0.04
N SER A 102 -5.48 -12.21 -0.47
CA SER A 102 -6.25 -13.38 -0.09
C SER A 102 -6.21 -13.62 1.42
N GLU A 103 -5.03 -13.51 2.04
CA GLU A 103 -4.87 -13.73 3.48
C GLU A 103 -5.51 -12.61 4.31
N MET A 104 -5.42 -11.34 3.90
CA MET A 104 -6.12 -10.24 4.58
C MET A 104 -7.63 -10.43 4.64
N LEU A 105 -8.23 -10.92 3.55
CA LEU A 105 -9.67 -11.19 3.51
C LEU A 105 -10.08 -12.31 4.47
N LYS A 106 -9.23 -13.33 4.65
CA LYS A 106 -9.47 -14.37 5.65
C LYS A 106 -9.42 -13.80 7.07
N VAL A 107 -8.39 -13.02 7.39
CA VAL A 107 -8.25 -12.40 8.73
C VAL A 107 -9.50 -11.60 9.09
N ILE A 108 -10.04 -10.81 8.16
CA ILE A 108 -11.18 -9.93 8.44
C ILE A 108 -12.50 -10.69 8.53
N ASN A 109 -12.68 -11.77 7.77
CA ASN A 109 -13.90 -12.59 7.82
C ASN A 109 -13.95 -13.52 9.04
N HIS A 110 -12.86 -13.62 9.80
CA HIS A 110 -12.75 -14.47 11.00
C HIS A 110 -12.59 -13.66 12.30
N GLU A 111 -12.73 -12.33 12.24
CA GLU A 111 -12.91 -11.43 13.39
C GLU A 111 -14.41 -11.14 13.63
#